data_AF-A0A953DY05-F1
#
_entry.id   AF-A0A953DY05-F1
#
_cell.length_a   1.000
_cell.length_b   1.000
_cell.length_c   1.000
_cell.angle_alpha   90.00
_cell.angle_beta   90.00
_cell.angle_gamma   90.00
#
_symmetry.space_group_name_H-M   'P 1'
#
loop_
_entity.id
_entity.type
_entity.pdbx_description
1 polymer ?
#
loop_
_entity_poly.entity_id
_entity_poly.type
_entity_poly.pdbx_seq_one_letter_code
_entity_poly.pdbx_strand_id
1 'polypeptide(L)'
;MRRSARWLNRFAWLTCLATLLLICSGGMVTSKNVGLAVPDWPTTFGYNMFLFPVSKWVGGVLFEHTHRLMGSLVGFLTIVLAIWLWLGESRQWLRRLGAIAVAGVIVQGILGGLRVTMLK
;
A
#
# COMPACT_ATOMS: atom_id res chain seq x y z
N MET A 1 -12.27 23.99 -15.29
CA MET A 1 -11.50 22.75 -15.60
C MET A 1 -10.02 22.78 -15.20
N ARG A 2 -9.22 23.85 -15.39
CA ARG A 2 -7.76 23.85 -15.11
C ARG A 2 -7.32 23.66 -13.64
N ARG A 3 -8.15 24.00 -12.63
CA ARG A 3 -7.80 23.78 -11.20
C ARG A 3 -7.84 22.30 -10.81
N SER A 4 -8.86 21.55 -11.25
CA SER A 4 -9.01 20.11 -10.93
C SER A 4 -7.83 19.30 -11.47
N ALA A 5 -7.39 19.57 -12.70
CA ALA A 5 -6.23 18.89 -13.30
C ALA A 5 -4.92 19.11 -12.53
N ARG A 6 -4.69 20.30 -11.93
CA ARG A 6 -3.50 20.57 -11.12
C ARG A 6 -3.50 19.80 -9.80
N TRP A 7 -4.65 19.70 -9.14
CA TRP A 7 -4.78 18.94 -7.89
C TRP A 7 -4.71 17.44 -8.12
N LEU A 8 -5.33 16.93 -9.19
CA LEU A 8 -5.20 15.54 -9.63
C LEU A 8 -3.72 15.19 -9.87
N ASN A 9 -2.97 16.04 -10.57
CA ASN A 9 -1.55 15.80 -10.81
C ASN A 9 -0.73 15.79 -9.51
N ARG A 10 -0.97 16.75 -8.60
CA ARG A 10 -0.31 16.76 -7.27
C ARG A 10 -0.64 15.50 -6.47
N PHE A 11 -1.88 15.04 -6.53
CA PHE A 11 -2.29 13.81 -5.87
C PHE A 11 -1.63 12.57 -6.49
N ALA A 12 -1.50 12.52 -7.82
CA ALA A 12 -0.77 11.46 -8.50
C ALA A 12 0.71 11.42 -8.09
N TRP A 13 1.36 12.59 -7.96
CA TRP A 13 2.73 12.70 -7.44
C TRP A 13 2.84 12.23 -5.98
N LEU A 14 1.87 12.59 -5.13
CA LEU A 14 1.81 12.11 -3.75
C LEU A 14 1.69 10.58 -3.70
N THR A 15 0.77 9.99 -4.47
CA THR A 15 0.62 8.53 -4.56
C THR A 15 1.89 7.87 -5.07
N CYS A 16 2.55 8.45 -6.08
CA CYS A 16 3.82 7.96 -6.60
C CYS A 16 4.92 7.97 -5.52
N LEU A 17 5.06 9.08 -4.78
CA LEU A 17 6.03 9.18 -3.69
C LEU A 17 5.73 8.19 -2.56
N ALA A 18 4.45 8.03 -2.18
CA ALA A 18 4.05 7.05 -1.18
C ALA A 18 4.36 5.61 -1.62
N THR A 19 4.13 5.28 -2.89
CA THR A 19 4.51 3.98 -3.46
C THR A 19 6.03 3.77 -3.44
N LEU A 20 6.81 4.80 -3.75
CA LEU A 20 8.27 4.71 -3.67
C LEU A 20 8.74 4.44 -2.22
N LEU A 21 8.16 5.13 -1.23
CA LEU A 21 8.43 4.86 0.19
C LEU A 21 8.00 3.44 0.60
N LEU A 22 6.88 2.93 0.08
CA LEU A 22 6.45 1.55 0.30
C LEU A 22 7.48 0.54 -0.23
N ILE A 23 8.04 0.78 -1.42
CA ILE A 23 9.08 -0.06 -2.03
C ILE A 23 10.33 -0.04 -1.14
N CYS A 24 10.79 1.14 -0.70
CA CYS A 24 11.91 1.26 0.23
C CYS A 24 11.65 0.51 1.54
N SER A 25 10.44 0.64 2.09
CA SER A 25 10.03 -0.07 3.30
C SER A 25 10.05 -1.59 3.12
N GLY A 26 9.57 -2.09 1.97
CA GLY A 26 9.62 -3.52 1.64
C GLY A 26 11.06 -4.04 1.48
N GLY A 27 11.93 -3.21 0.90
CA GLY A 27 13.37 -3.46 0.85
C GLY A 27 13.98 -3.60 2.24
N MET A 28 13.67 -2.69 3.17
CA MET A 28 14.15 -2.77 4.56
C MET A 28 13.70 -4.05 5.28
N VAL A 29 12.44 -4.46 5.10
CA VAL A 29 11.90 -5.69 5.70
C VAL A 29 12.65 -6.92 5.19
N THR A 30 12.95 -6.95 3.89
CA THR A 30 13.72 -8.03 3.25
C THR A 30 15.18 -8.02 3.73
N SER A 31 15.86 -6.88 3.69
CA SER A 31 17.28 -6.77 4.08
C SER A 31 17.53 -7.09 5.55
N LYS A 32 16.58 -6.80 6.43
CA LYS A 32 16.68 -7.14 7.86
C LYS A 32 16.25 -8.58 8.17
N ASN A 33 15.80 -9.35 7.19
CA ASN A 33 15.23 -10.69 7.36
C ASN A 33 14.07 -10.73 8.38
N VAL A 34 13.32 -9.63 8.51
CA VAL A 34 12.20 -9.49 9.47
C VAL A 34 10.84 -9.65 8.82
N GLY A 35 10.79 -10.11 7.57
CA GLY A 35 9.53 -10.24 6.83
C GLY A 35 8.62 -11.38 7.28
N LEU A 36 9.01 -12.17 8.29
CA LEU A 36 8.19 -13.21 8.90
C LEU A 36 8.05 -12.96 10.42
N ALA A 37 8.31 -11.74 10.87
CA ALA A 37 8.20 -11.35 12.27
C ALA A 37 6.74 -11.36 12.76
N VAL A 38 5.77 -11.14 11.86
CA VAL A 38 4.34 -11.26 12.11
C VAL A 38 3.81 -12.51 11.37
N PRO A 39 3.42 -13.57 12.10
CA PRO A 39 3.17 -14.90 11.51
C PRO A 39 1.79 -15.08 10.87
N ASP A 40 0.96 -14.03 10.85
CA ASP A 40 -0.41 -14.00 10.38
C ASP A 40 -0.67 -12.83 9.43
N TRP A 41 -1.66 -12.99 8.55
CA TRP A 41 -2.22 -11.98 7.66
C TRP A 41 -3.67 -12.38 7.37
N PRO A 42 -4.65 -11.45 7.29
CA PRO A 42 -4.54 -9.98 7.31
C PRO A 42 -4.44 -9.36 8.70
N THR A 43 -4.56 -10.15 9.77
CA THR A 43 -4.39 -9.70 11.16
C THR A 43 -2.91 -9.49 11.51
N THR A 44 -2.65 -8.89 12.68
CA THR A 44 -1.32 -8.81 13.29
C THR A 44 -1.41 -9.39 14.70
N PHE A 45 -0.88 -10.59 14.90
CA PHE A 45 -1.02 -11.39 16.12
C PHE A 45 -2.47 -11.56 16.59
N GLY A 46 -3.40 -11.75 15.64
CA GLY A 46 -4.84 -11.86 15.92
C GLY A 46 -5.54 -10.52 16.23
N TYR A 47 -4.80 -9.40 16.28
CA TYR A 47 -5.40 -8.07 16.36
C TYR A 47 -5.79 -7.57 14.97
N ASN A 48 -6.77 -6.67 14.93
CA ASN A 48 -7.00 -5.86 13.74
C ASN A 48 -5.72 -5.08 13.41
N MET A 49 -5.30 -5.13 12.15
CA MET A 49 -4.05 -4.53 11.67
C MET A 49 -3.94 -3.03 12.00
N PHE A 50 -5.04 -2.27 12.05
CA PHE A 50 -5.00 -0.84 12.37
C PHE A 50 -5.05 -0.53 13.87
N LEU A 51 -5.40 -1.51 14.70
CA LEU A 51 -5.55 -1.37 16.15
C LEU A 51 -4.48 -2.13 16.93
N PHE A 52 -3.42 -2.58 16.26
CA PHE A 52 -2.33 -3.30 16.90
C PHE A 52 -1.57 -2.37 17.88
N PRO A 53 -1.42 -2.73 19.17
CA PRO A 53 -0.88 -1.82 20.18
C PRO A 53 0.55 -1.37 19.86
N VAL A 54 0.79 -0.05 19.91
CA VAL A 54 2.10 0.56 19.61
C VAL A 54 3.21 0.04 20.55
N SER A 55 2.86 -0.32 21.79
CA SER A 55 3.79 -0.93 22.75
C SER A 55 4.39 -2.26 22.28
N LYS A 56 3.76 -2.94 21.31
CA LYS A 56 4.23 -4.21 20.71
C LYS A 56 5.02 -4.02 19.41
N TRP A 57 5.21 -2.79 18.94
CA TRP A 57 5.97 -2.48 17.73
C TRP A 57 7.47 -2.46 18.01
N VAL A 58 8.02 -3.61 18.38
CA VAL A 58 9.42 -3.74 18.83
C VAL A 58 10.21 -4.63 17.86
N GLY A 59 11.46 -4.25 17.56
CA GLY A 59 12.36 -5.03 16.73
C GLY A 59 11.84 -5.23 15.30
N GLY A 60 11.82 -6.47 14.83
CA GLY A 60 11.37 -6.81 13.47
C GLY A 60 9.89 -6.53 13.19
N VAL A 61 9.05 -6.60 14.23
CA VAL A 61 7.60 -6.33 14.13
C VAL A 61 7.35 -4.89 13.72
N LEU A 62 8.16 -3.93 14.18
CA LEU A 62 8.05 -2.52 13.79
C LEU A 62 8.17 -2.37 12.27
N PHE A 63 9.19 -2.98 11.66
CA PHE A 63 9.45 -2.85 10.23
C PHE A 63 8.37 -3.54 9.39
N GLU A 64 8.00 -4.76 9.77
CA GLU A 64 6.98 -5.50 9.02
C GLU A 64 5.60 -4.84 9.14
N HIS A 65 5.20 -4.46 10.35
CA HIS A 65 3.90 -3.83 10.58
C HIS A 65 3.82 -2.45 9.91
N THR A 66 4.88 -1.65 9.98
CA THR A 66 4.95 -0.36 9.26
C THR A 66 4.84 -0.57 7.74
N HIS A 67 5.51 -1.57 7.19
CA HIS A 67 5.39 -1.90 5.76
C HIS A 67 3.95 -2.27 5.37
N ARG A 68 3.27 -3.09 6.19
CA ARG A 68 1.87 -3.45 5.97
C ARG A 68 0.97 -2.21 5.98
N LEU A 69 1.12 -1.33 6.96
CA LEU A 69 0.33 -0.09 7.07
C LEU A 69 0.57 0.85 5.88
N MET A 70 1.83 0.98 5.44
CA MET A 70 2.18 1.72 4.22
C MET A 70 1.51 1.11 2.98
N GLY A 71 1.42 -0.22 2.91
CA GLY A 71 0.70 -0.93 1.85
C GLY A 71 -0.78 -0.56 1.81
N SER A 72 -1.44 -0.54 2.97
CA SER A 72 -2.85 -0.10 3.08
C SER A 72 -3.03 1.37 2.69
N LEU A 73 -2.12 2.26 3.09
CA LEU A 73 -2.14 3.67 2.72
C LEU A 73 -2.01 3.84 1.20
N VAL A 74 -1.05 3.17 0.56
CA VAL A 74 -0.86 3.24 -0.90
C VAL A 74 -2.08 2.67 -1.63
N GLY A 75 -2.66 1.58 -1.16
CA GLY A 75 -3.92 1.04 -1.70
C GLY A 75 -5.06 2.05 -1.65
N PHE A 76 -5.25 2.68 -0.49
CA PHE A 76 -6.26 3.73 -0.33
C PHE A 76 -6.03 4.93 -1.26
N LEU A 77 -4.81 5.45 -1.31
CA LEU A 77 -4.44 6.55 -2.21
C LEU A 77 -4.67 6.20 -3.69
N THR A 78 -4.38 4.95 -4.07
CA THR A 78 -4.57 4.46 -5.45
C THR A 78 -6.06 4.38 -5.79
N ILE A 79 -6.92 3.92 -4.87
CA ILE A 79 -8.38 3.91 -5.06
C ILE A 79 -8.92 5.33 -5.22
N VAL A 80 -8.53 6.26 -4.35
CA VAL A 80 -8.94 7.66 -4.44
C VAL A 80 -8.49 8.27 -5.77
N LEU A 81 -7.25 8.01 -6.20
CA LEU A 81 -6.74 8.48 -7.49
C LEU A 81 -7.54 7.90 -8.67
N ALA A 82 -7.85 6.61 -8.63
CA ALA A 82 -8.66 5.95 -9.67
C ALA A 82 -10.07 6.57 -9.74
N ILE A 83 -10.75 6.74 -8.61
CA ILE A 83 -12.08 7.37 -8.56
C ILE A 83 -12.00 8.81 -9.13
N TRP A 84 -10.99 9.58 -8.73
CA TRP A 84 -10.83 10.96 -9.21
C TRP A 84 -10.57 11.02 -10.72
N LEU A 85 -9.78 10.10 -11.27
CA LEU A 85 -9.59 9.95 -12.72
C LEU A 85 -10.91 9.61 -13.42
N TRP A 86 -11.71 8.71 -12.86
CA TRP A 86 -13.00 8.33 -13.43
C TRP A 86 -14.01 9.48 -13.44
N LEU A 87 -14.03 10.33 -12.40
CA LEU A 87 -14.94 11.47 -12.28
C LEU A 87 -14.48 12.71 -13.03
N GLY A 88 -13.17 12.95 -13.15
CA GLY A 88 -12.61 14.25 -13.58
C GLY A 88 -11.92 14.26 -14.94
N GLU A 89 -11.55 13.11 -15.50
CA GLU A 89 -10.72 13.02 -16.72
C GLU A 89 -11.54 12.46 -17.88
N SER A 90 -11.51 13.09 -19.07
CA SER A 90 -12.28 12.62 -20.24
C SER A 90 -11.58 11.50 -21.01
N ARG A 91 -10.25 11.43 -20.90
CA ARG A 91 -9.40 10.46 -21.59
C ARG A 91 -9.58 9.05 -21.00
N GLN A 92 -10.21 8.16 -21.76
CA GLN A 92 -10.49 6.79 -21.33
C GLN A 92 -9.23 5.99 -20.94
N TRP A 93 -8.09 6.24 -21.60
CA TRP A 93 -6.84 5.53 -21.29
C TRP A 93 -6.33 5.83 -19.87
N LEU A 94 -6.50 7.07 -19.38
CA LEU A 94 -6.12 7.44 -18.00
C LEU A 94 -7.01 6.73 -16.97
N ARG A 95 -8.32 6.59 -17.25
CA ARG A 95 -9.24 5.85 -16.39
C ARG A 95 -8.90 4.37 -16.31
N ARG A 96 -8.51 3.77 -17.46
CA ARG A 96 -8.03 2.38 -17.53
C ARG A 96 -6.74 2.20 -16.75
N LEU A 97 -5.79 3.14 -16.85
CA LEU A 97 -4.56 3.10 -16.04
C LEU A 97 -4.85 3.15 -14.54
N GLY A 98 -5.79 3.99 -14.10
CA GLY A 98 -6.24 4.01 -12.70
C GLY A 98 -6.80 2.66 -12.24
N ALA A 99 -7.63 2.01 -13.07
CA ALA A 99 -8.17 0.68 -12.77
C ALA A 99 -7.07 -0.41 -12.73
N ILE A 100 -6.13 -0.39 -13.66
CA ILE A 100 -4.97 -1.30 -13.69
C ILE A 100 -4.11 -1.10 -12.44
N ALA A 101 -3.87 0.14 -12.02
CA ALA A 101 -3.11 0.43 -10.81
C ALA A 101 -3.78 -0.15 -9.56
N VAL A 102 -5.10 0.01 -9.41
CA VAL A 102 -5.86 -0.59 -8.30
C VAL A 102 -5.75 -2.12 -8.33
N ALA A 103 -5.97 -2.74 -9.49
CA ALA A 103 -5.83 -4.19 -9.65
C ALA A 103 -4.40 -4.67 -9.29
N GLY A 104 -3.37 -3.94 -9.73
CA GLY A 104 -1.98 -4.23 -9.41
C GLY A 104 -1.68 -4.17 -7.91
N VAL A 105 -2.19 -3.17 -7.19
CA VAL A 105 -2.01 -3.06 -5.73
C VAL A 105 -2.75 -4.18 -4.98
N ILE A 106 -3.94 -4.58 -5.45
CA ILE A 106 -4.66 -5.73 -4.87
C ILE A 106 -3.85 -7.01 -5.03
N VAL A 107 -3.38 -7.29 -6.24
CA VAL A 107 -2.54 -8.48 -6.52
C VAL A 107 -1.26 -8.44 -5.68
N GLN A 108 -0.59 -7.28 -5.60
CA GLN A 108 0.61 -7.09 -4.78
C GLN A 108 0.34 -7.36 -3.29
N GLY A 109 -0.79 -6.89 -2.76
CA GLY A 109 -1.18 -7.10 -1.36
C GLY A 109 -1.47 -8.57 -1.06
N ILE A 110 -2.18 -9.26 -1.95
CA ILE A 110 -2.48 -10.70 -1.83
C ILE A 110 -1.18 -11.51 -1.87
N LEU A 111 -0.31 -11.27 -2.86
CA LEU A 111 0.97 -11.97 -2.97
C LEU A 111 1.85 -11.74 -1.74
N GLY A 112 1.89 -10.51 -1.22
CA GLY A 112 2.61 -10.19 0.01
C GLY A 112 2.07 -10.94 1.24
N GLY A 113 0.75 -11.01 1.40
CA GLY A 113 0.10 -11.76 2.48
C GLY A 113 0.33 -13.27 2.37
N LEU A 114 0.16 -13.83 1.17
CA LEU A 114 0.42 -15.26 0.90
C LEU A 114 1.88 -15.64 1.17
N ARG A 115 2.83 -14.76 0.84
CA ARG A 115 4.24 -14.98 1.14
C ARG A 115 4.49 -15.13 2.63
N VAL A 116 3.76 -14.42 3.49
CA VAL A 116 3.89 -14.56 4.95
C VAL A 116 3.25 -15.85 5.46
N THR A 117 2.11 -16.26 4.89
CA THR A 117 1.38 -17.43 5.37
C THR A 117 1.93 -18.77 4.83
N MET A 118 2.49 -18.78 3.62
CA MET A 118 2.95 -20.00 2.94
C MET A 118 4.46 -20.29 3.09
N LEU A 119 5.32 -19.27 3.24
CA LEU A 119 6.78 -19.45 3.30
C LEU A 119 7.31 -19.42 4.74
N LYS A 120 6.76 -20.28 5.61
CA LYS A 120 7.29 -20.52 6.96
C LYS A 120 8.42 -21.53 6.98
#